data_AF-A0A519VNT0-F1
#
_entry.id   AF-A0A519VNT0-F1
#
_cell.length_a   1.000
_cell.length_b   1.000
_cell.length_c   1.000
_cell.angle_alpha   90.00
_cell.angle_beta   90.00
_cell.angle_gamma   90.00
#
_symmetry.space_group_name_H-M   'P 1'
#
loop_
_entity.id
_entity.type
_entity.pdbx_description
1 polymer ?
#
loop_
_entity_poly.entity_id
_entity_poly.type
_entity_poly.pdbx_seq_one_letter_code
_entity_poly.pdbx_strand_id
1 'polypeptide(L)'
;DHEYCVFQLAESLRGYKNFTDAEQWYALAKDFKNPKYILSSFWYAETLRANQKYSEAIDSFNSFLAEYSTKDSFVSKAKLEIASCQFALYELRYPRLFMLSKLHNDINQKGSNYTPALKDGDFYFTSSRPISTLGKKEVLSDGNNTNKVSRKETPFINAVYEVKGNPLQENVSIKRAISVGKGMETAAPSFHPNGKMMYITSWTAQGNKKIYQVNAISGSDWADPVELGTQINIKGFNSQQPFVTKDGKYLIFSSDRPGGIGKFDLWYCPLRPDGSVGQAINMGKTINSAEDDQAPYYNPLTNKLIYSSNGRVGLGGFDFYESKGDFTDWTDPRNLGYPF
;
A
#
# COMPACT_ATOMS: atom_id res chain seq x y z
N ASP A 1 -35.79 -3.15 10.24
CA ASP A 1 -34.71 -3.93 10.89
C ASP A 1 -34.01 -4.90 9.96
N HIS A 2 -34.72 -5.73 9.18
CA HIS A 2 -34.10 -6.69 8.26
C HIS A 2 -33.14 -6.06 7.23
N GLU A 3 -33.60 -5.09 6.42
CA GLU A 3 -32.75 -4.43 5.39
C GLU A 3 -31.49 -3.82 6.00
N TYR A 4 -31.63 -3.19 7.18
CA TYR A 4 -30.51 -2.62 7.91
C TYR A 4 -29.48 -3.69 8.32
N CYS A 5 -29.92 -4.79 8.94
CA CYS A 5 -29.02 -5.85 9.37
C CYS A 5 -28.29 -6.49 8.18
N VAL A 6 -28.99 -6.74 7.07
CA VAL A 6 -28.40 -7.31 5.85
C VAL A 6 -27.34 -6.36 5.28
N PHE A 7 -27.67 -5.08 5.13
CA PHE A 7 -26.72 -4.08 4.62
C PHE A 7 -25.48 -3.93 5.52
N GLN A 8 -25.67 -3.86 6.84
CA GLN A 8 -24.54 -3.72 7.77
C GLN A 8 -23.62 -4.95 7.77
N LEU A 9 -24.20 -6.15 7.60
CA LEU A 9 -23.41 -7.37 7.47
C LEU A 9 -22.62 -7.38 6.15
N ALA A 10 -23.26 -7.00 5.04
CA ALA A 10 -22.60 -6.87 3.73
C ALA A 10 -21.43 -5.87 3.77
N GLU A 11 -21.66 -4.66 4.31
CA GLU A 11 -20.63 -3.62 4.47
C GLU A 11 -19.48 -4.08 5.38
N SER A 12 -19.80 -4.76 6.48
CA SER A 12 -18.79 -5.28 7.40
C SER A 12 -17.89 -6.32 6.73
N LEU A 13 -18.48 -7.28 6.01
CA LEU A 13 -17.76 -8.32 5.28
C LEU A 13 -16.90 -7.73 4.16
N ARG A 14 -17.44 -6.76 3.40
CA ARG A 14 -16.70 -6.05 2.35
C ARG A 14 -15.55 -5.21 2.91
N GLY A 15 -15.77 -4.50 4.02
CA GLY A 15 -14.74 -3.75 4.73
C GLY A 15 -13.62 -4.65 5.27
N TYR A 16 -13.97 -5.87 5.67
CA TYR A 16 -13.01 -6.92 6.06
C TYR A 16 -12.38 -7.65 4.85
N LYS A 17 -12.78 -7.31 3.62
CA LYS A 17 -12.36 -7.94 2.36
C LYS A 17 -12.71 -9.43 2.24
N ASN A 18 -13.72 -9.89 2.98
CA ASN A 18 -14.33 -11.21 2.77
C ASN A 18 -15.40 -11.10 1.68
N PHE A 19 -14.95 -10.95 0.43
CA PHE A 19 -15.82 -10.71 -0.73
C PHE A 19 -16.71 -11.90 -1.08
N THR A 20 -16.26 -13.14 -0.80
CA THR A 20 -17.05 -14.36 -1.01
C THR A 20 -18.36 -14.31 -0.22
N ASP A 21 -18.29 -13.96 1.07
CA ASP A 21 -19.48 -13.90 1.91
C ASP A 21 -20.26 -12.60 1.68
N ALA A 22 -19.56 -11.47 1.45
CA ALA A 22 -20.20 -10.19 1.17
C ALA A 22 -21.11 -10.25 -0.08
N GLU A 23 -20.69 -10.98 -1.12
CA GLU A 23 -21.47 -11.14 -2.36
C GLU A 23 -22.89 -11.66 -2.08
N GLN A 24 -23.04 -12.65 -1.18
CA GLN A 24 -24.34 -13.24 -0.86
C GLN A 24 -25.28 -12.22 -0.23
N TRP A 25 -24.76 -11.35 0.64
CA TRP A 25 -25.56 -10.33 1.31
C TRP A 25 -25.89 -9.15 0.40
N TYR A 26 -24.95 -8.74 -0.46
CA TYR A 26 -25.25 -7.71 -1.47
C TYR A 26 -26.19 -8.21 -2.58
N ALA A 27 -26.19 -9.51 -2.88
CA ALA A 27 -27.17 -10.10 -3.80
C ALA A 27 -28.61 -9.90 -3.30
N LEU A 28 -28.82 -9.84 -1.98
CA LEU A 28 -30.10 -9.47 -1.37
C LEU A 28 -30.29 -7.95 -1.31
N ALA A 29 -29.26 -7.22 -0.88
CA ALA A 29 -29.35 -5.78 -0.63
C ALA A 29 -29.55 -4.93 -1.89
N LYS A 30 -29.06 -5.38 -3.05
CA LYS A 30 -29.18 -4.65 -4.32
C LYS A 30 -30.62 -4.37 -4.74
N ASP A 31 -31.57 -5.20 -4.29
CA ASP A 31 -32.98 -5.09 -4.68
C ASP A 31 -33.82 -4.26 -3.69
N PHE A 32 -33.22 -3.79 -2.58
CA PHE A 32 -33.89 -2.97 -1.58
C PHE A 32 -34.39 -1.65 -2.19
N LYS A 33 -35.64 -1.28 -1.88
CA LYS A 33 -36.30 -0.10 -2.46
C LYS A 33 -36.06 1.17 -1.66
N ASN A 34 -35.55 1.04 -0.43
CA ASN A 34 -35.19 2.18 0.40
C ASN A 34 -33.98 2.92 -0.21
N PRO A 35 -34.11 4.22 -0.57
CA PRO A 35 -33.03 4.99 -1.21
C PRO A 35 -31.72 5.03 -0.39
N LYS A 36 -31.78 4.80 0.93
CA LYS A 36 -30.60 4.69 1.79
C LYS A 36 -29.62 3.60 1.33
N TYR A 37 -30.11 2.54 0.69
CA TYR A 37 -29.32 1.39 0.27
C TYR A 37 -29.04 1.37 -1.24
N ILE A 38 -29.27 2.48 -1.95
CA ILE A 38 -29.16 2.56 -3.41
C ILE A 38 -27.79 2.14 -3.95
N LEU A 39 -26.71 2.32 -3.18
CA LEU A 39 -25.35 1.90 -3.56
C LEU A 39 -25.10 0.40 -3.41
N SER A 40 -26.04 -0.38 -2.86
CA SER A 40 -25.88 -1.83 -2.72
C SER A 40 -25.69 -2.52 -4.07
N SER A 41 -26.29 -2.00 -5.14
CA SER A 41 -26.08 -2.50 -6.51
C SER A 41 -24.64 -2.26 -7.00
N PHE A 42 -24.06 -1.10 -6.71
CA PHE A 42 -22.64 -0.83 -6.99
C PHE A 42 -21.71 -1.77 -6.22
N TRP A 43 -21.96 -1.94 -4.92
CA TRP A 43 -21.13 -2.79 -4.08
C TRP A 43 -21.28 -4.27 -4.42
N TYR A 44 -22.47 -4.72 -4.84
CA TYR A 44 -22.66 -6.06 -5.39
C TYR A 44 -21.73 -6.31 -6.59
N ALA A 45 -21.70 -5.38 -7.55
CA ALA A 45 -20.82 -5.47 -8.71
C ALA A 45 -19.32 -5.45 -8.32
N GLU A 46 -18.92 -4.65 -7.33
CA GLU A 46 -17.55 -4.69 -6.76
C GLU A 46 -17.23 -6.07 -6.17
N THR A 47 -18.15 -6.68 -5.41
CA THR A 47 -17.91 -8.01 -4.82
C THR A 47 -17.79 -9.10 -5.88
N LEU A 48 -18.60 -9.05 -6.94
CA LEU A 48 -18.48 -9.94 -8.10
C LEU A 48 -17.08 -9.81 -8.73
N ARG A 49 -16.64 -8.57 -8.99
CA ARG A 49 -15.30 -8.31 -9.54
C ARG A 49 -14.20 -8.87 -8.63
N ALA A 50 -14.29 -8.63 -7.33
CA ALA A 50 -13.30 -9.11 -6.37
C ALA A 50 -13.26 -10.65 -6.28
N ASN A 51 -14.40 -11.31 -6.50
CA ASN A 51 -14.51 -12.77 -6.64
C ASN A 51 -14.15 -13.28 -8.04
N GLN A 52 -13.56 -12.44 -8.91
CA GLN A 52 -13.14 -12.75 -10.28
C GLN A 52 -14.28 -13.13 -11.23
N LYS A 53 -15.51 -12.77 -10.87
CA LYS A 53 -16.73 -12.92 -11.69
C LYS A 53 -16.89 -11.73 -12.64
N TYR A 54 -15.89 -11.52 -13.49
CA TYR A 54 -15.76 -10.27 -14.27
C TYR A 54 -16.91 -10.00 -15.23
N SER A 55 -17.44 -11.02 -15.90
CA SER A 55 -18.58 -10.87 -16.80
C SER A 55 -19.84 -10.43 -16.05
N GLU A 56 -20.17 -11.13 -14.96
CA GLU A 56 -21.32 -10.76 -14.11
C GLU A 56 -21.14 -9.37 -13.45
N ALA A 57 -19.91 -9.00 -13.10
CA ALA A 57 -19.59 -7.69 -12.57
C ALA A 57 -19.85 -6.59 -13.60
N ILE A 58 -19.44 -6.79 -14.87
CA ILE A 58 -19.72 -5.84 -15.98
C ILE A 58 -21.23 -5.64 -16.12
N ASP A 59 -22.00 -6.71 -16.16
CA ASP A 59 -23.46 -6.64 -16.30
C ASP A 59 -24.09 -5.91 -15.11
N SER A 60 -23.61 -6.17 -13.89
CA SER A 60 -24.09 -5.52 -12.67
C SER A 60 -23.73 -4.03 -12.61
N PHE A 61 -22.53 -3.63 -13.01
CA PHE A 61 -22.16 -2.21 -13.10
C PHE A 61 -22.94 -1.47 -14.19
N ASN A 62 -23.20 -2.10 -15.34
CA ASN A 62 -24.06 -1.51 -16.37
C ASN A 62 -25.50 -1.33 -15.87
N SER A 63 -26.01 -2.30 -15.12
CA SER A 63 -27.34 -2.22 -14.49
C SER A 63 -27.39 -1.07 -13.47
N PHE A 64 -26.37 -0.95 -12.62
CA PHE A 64 -26.21 0.20 -11.71
C PHE A 64 -26.21 1.53 -12.48
N LEU A 65 -25.45 1.66 -13.57
CA LEU A 65 -25.39 2.88 -14.37
C LEU A 65 -26.72 3.24 -15.06
N ALA A 66 -27.56 2.25 -15.37
CA ALA A 66 -28.86 2.47 -15.97
C ALA A 66 -29.90 3.00 -14.96
N GLU A 67 -29.82 2.56 -13.71
CA GLU A 67 -30.79 2.91 -12.66
C GLU A 67 -30.34 4.09 -11.78
N TYR A 68 -29.02 4.30 -11.64
CA TYR A 68 -28.45 5.31 -10.76
C TYR A 68 -28.37 6.68 -11.43
N SER A 69 -29.32 7.56 -11.10
CA SER A 69 -29.42 8.91 -11.71
C SER A 69 -28.55 9.98 -11.05
N THR A 70 -27.96 9.70 -9.88
CA THR A 70 -27.14 10.68 -9.16
C THR A 70 -25.83 10.92 -9.89
N LYS A 71 -25.49 12.20 -10.12
CA LYS A 71 -24.26 12.60 -10.80
C LYS A 71 -23.14 12.83 -9.79
N ASP A 72 -22.52 11.74 -9.35
CA ASP A 72 -21.40 11.77 -8.42
C ASP A 72 -20.23 10.88 -8.89
N SER A 73 -19.25 10.66 -8.00
CA SER A 73 -18.06 9.88 -8.32
C SER A 73 -18.35 8.40 -8.57
N PHE A 74 -19.48 7.83 -8.12
CA PHE A 74 -19.80 6.42 -8.34
C PHE A 74 -20.07 6.11 -9.81
N VAL A 75 -20.58 7.07 -10.58
CA VAL A 75 -20.75 6.91 -12.04
C VAL A 75 -19.41 6.73 -12.73
N SER A 76 -18.42 7.56 -12.39
CA SER A 76 -17.07 7.45 -12.94
C SER A 76 -16.35 6.19 -12.45
N LYS A 77 -16.55 5.82 -11.18
CA LYS A 77 -16.00 4.57 -10.61
C LYS A 77 -16.58 3.33 -11.28
N ALA A 78 -17.89 3.26 -11.51
CA ALA A 78 -18.50 2.12 -12.19
C ALA A 78 -17.95 1.94 -13.61
N LYS A 79 -17.74 3.04 -14.34
CA LYS A 79 -17.10 3.01 -15.67
C LYS A 79 -15.65 2.52 -15.60
N LEU A 80 -14.89 2.99 -14.61
CA LEU A 80 -13.52 2.52 -14.36
C LEU A 80 -13.51 1.01 -14.07
N GLU A 81 -14.43 0.54 -13.23
CA GLU A 81 -14.53 -0.86 -12.83
C GLU A 81 -14.97 -1.77 -13.99
N ILE A 82 -15.86 -1.31 -14.88
CA ILE A 82 -16.18 -2.02 -16.12
C ILE A 82 -14.92 -2.16 -16.99
N ALA A 83 -14.15 -1.08 -17.18
CA ALA A 83 -12.91 -1.13 -17.94
C ALA A 83 -11.87 -2.06 -17.28
N SER A 84 -11.79 -2.07 -15.94
CA SER A 84 -10.96 -3.00 -15.16
C SER A 84 -11.38 -4.45 -15.36
N CYS A 85 -12.68 -4.76 -15.34
CA CYS A 85 -13.17 -6.12 -15.63
C CYS A 85 -12.82 -6.56 -17.06
N GLN A 86 -12.96 -5.67 -18.04
CA GLN A 86 -12.58 -5.94 -19.43
C GLN A 86 -11.07 -6.17 -19.57
N PHE A 87 -10.26 -5.36 -18.87
CA PHE A 87 -8.81 -5.54 -18.79
C PHE A 87 -8.43 -6.88 -18.15
N ALA A 88 -9.07 -7.27 -17.05
CA ALA A 88 -8.84 -8.54 -16.38
C ALA A 88 -9.17 -9.72 -17.30
N LEU A 89 -10.32 -9.70 -17.97
CA LEU A 89 -10.69 -10.71 -18.97
C LEU A 89 -9.67 -10.78 -20.12
N TYR A 90 -9.10 -9.65 -20.54
CA TYR A 90 -8.05 -9.60 -21.55
C TYR A 90 -6.76 -10.28 -21.06
N GLU A 91 -6.25 -9.88 -19.90
CA GLU A 91 -4.97 -10.36 -19.34
C GLU A 91 -5.02 -11.86 -19.01
N LEU A 92 -6.16 -12.35 -18.52
CA LEU A 92 -6.33 -13.76 -18.17
C LEU A 92 -6.35 -14.72 -19.37
N ARG A 93 -6.45 -14.21 -20.61
CA ARG A 93 -6.33 -15.05 -21.82
C ARG A 93 -4.90 -15.54 -22.06
N TYR A 94 -3.90 -14.80 -21.55
CA TYR A 94 -2.48 -15.09 -21.78
C TYR A 94 -1.71 -15.10 -20.46
N PRO A 95 -2.00 -16.05 -19.54
CA PRO A 95 -1.34 -16.10 -18.25
C PRO A 95 0.17 -16.28 -18.45
N ARG A 96 0.97 -15.42 -17.82
CA ARG A 96 2.43 -15.57 -17.83
C ARG A 96 2.79 -16.72 -16.90
N LEU A 97 3.68 -17.60 -17.36
CA LEU A 97 4.20 -18.69 -16.53
C LEU A 97 5.33 -18.15 -15.66
N PHE A 98 5.25 -18.40 -14.36
CA PHE A 98 6.28 -18.07 -13.39
C PHE A 98 6.30 -19.12 -12.29
N MET A 99 7.46 -19.33 -11.68
CA MET A 99 7.61 -20.21 -10.54
C MET A 99 8.00 -19.37 -9.33
N LEU A 100 7.14 -19.33 -8.33
CA LEU A 100 7.46 -18.71 -7.04
C LEU A 100 7.99 -19.76 -6.09
N SER A 101 9.12 -19.44 -5.46
CA SER A 101 9.63 -20.18 -4.32
C SER A 101 9.64 -19.26 -3.12
N LYS A 102 9.09 -19.73 -1.99
CA LYS A 102 9.19 -19.00 -0.73
C LYS A 102 10.64 -19.03 -0.27
N LEU A 103 11.17 -17.86 0.09
CA LEU A 103 12.47 -17.77 0.77
C LEU A 103 12.40 -18.52 2.11
N HIS A 104 13.50 -19.19 2.45
CA HIS A 104 13.67 -19.99 3.67
C HIS A 104 13.92 -19.10 4.92
N ASN A 105 14.20 -19.74 6.06
CA ASN A 105 14.87 -19.14 7.24
C ASN A 105 14.22 -17.92 7.87
N ASP A 106 13.01 -18.06 8.42
CA ASP A 106 12.38 -16.99 9.20
C ASP A 106 12.15 -15.66 8.44
N ILE A 107 12.45 -15.58 7.12
CA ILE A 107 12.14 -14.41 6.28
C ILE A 107 10.63 -14.31 6.08
N ASN A 108 9.98 -15.43 5.73
CA ASN A 108 8.55 -15.51 5.43
C ASN A 108 7.69 -16.11 6.56
N GLN A 109 8.25 -16.40 7.74
CA GLN A 109 7.56 -17.22 8.73
C GLN A 109 6.51 -16.48 9.57
N LYS A 110 6.55 -15.14 9.65
CA LYS A 110 5.68 -14.37 10.55
C LYS A 110 5.13 -13.12 9.89
N GLY A 111 3.87 -12.82 10.20
CA GLY A 111 3.15 -11.60 9.80
C GLY A 111 3.25 -11.25 8.33
N SER A 112 3.10 -9.96 8.03
CA SER A 112 3.30 -9.40 6.68
C SER A 112 4.78 -9.14 6.41
N ASN A 113 5.26 -9.48 5.21
CA ASN A 113 6.62 -9.23 4.75
C ASN A 113 6.56 -8.45 3.43
N TYR A 114 7.23 -7.30 3.36
CA TYR A 114 7.07 -6.36 2.25
C TYR A 114 8.27 -5.40 2.13
N THR A 115 8.29 -4.58 1.08
CA THR A 115 9.33 -3.57 0.79
C THR A 115 10.76 -4.14 0.84
N PRO A 116 11.09 -5.12 -0.02
CA PRO A 116 12.45 -5.63 -0.12
C PRO A 116 13.40 -4.57 -0.66
N ALA A 117 14.63 -4.55 -0.16
CA ALA A 117 15.72 -3.72 -0.64
C ALA A 117 17.03 -4.50 -0.61
N LEU A 118 17.94 -4.19 -1.54
CA LEU A 118 19.28 -4.77 -1.61
C LEU A 118 20.32 -3.67 -1.44
N LYS A 119 21.31 -3.91 -0.58
CA LYS A 119 22.48 -3.02 -0.41
C LYS A 119 23.72 -3.88 -0.23
N ASP A 120 24.72 -3.69 -1.08
CA ASP A 120 26.03 -4.35 -0.98
C ASP A 120 25.97 -5.90 -0.85
N GLY A 121 24.93 -6.51 -1.43
CA GLY A 121 24.68 -7.96 -1.34
C GLY A 121 23.85 -8.40 -0.13
N ASP A 122 23.64 -7.52 0.86
CA ASP A 122 22.74 -7.75 1.97
C ASP A 122 21.28 -7.46 1.58
N PHE A 123 20.36 -8.26 2.12
CA PHE A 123 18.93 -8.17 1.87
C PHE A 123 18.20 -7.56 3.05
N TYR A 124 17.41 -6.53 2.79
CA TYR A 124 16.58 -5.85 3.77
C TYR A 124 15.12 -5.98 3.40
N PHE A 125 14.26 -6.05 4.41
CA PHE A 125 12.81 -6.08 4.21
C PHE A 125 12.09 -5.59 5.46
N THR A 126 10.83 -5.21 5.29
CA THR A 126 9.94 -4.96 6.42
C THR A 126 9.22 -6.24 6.77
N SER A 127 9.17 -6.55 8.07
CA SER A 127 8.43 -7.69 8.60
C SER A 127 7.63 -7.28 9.82
N SER A 128 6.37 -7.71 9.87
CA SER A 128 5.53 -7.60 11.05
C SER A 128 5.77 -8.83 11.92
N ARG A 129 6.32 -8.65 13.13
CA ARG A 129 6.63 -9.77 14.04
C ARG A 129 6.08 -9.53 15.45
N PRO A 130 5.69 -10.60 16.16
CA PRO A 130 5.20 -10.46 17.53
C PRO A 130 6.32 -9.99 18.47
N ILE A 131 5.99 -9.09 19.38
CA ILE A 131 6.87 -8.70 20.50
C ILE A 131 6.35 -9.26 21.82
N SER A 132 7.28 -9.58 22.73
CA SER A 132 6.92 -10.06 24.07
C SER A 132 6.33 -8.92 24.90
N THR A 133 5.16 -9.16 25.50
CA THR A 133 4.43 -8.20 26.34
C THR A 133 4.46 -8.52 27.83
N LEU A 134 5.29 -9.47 28.26
CA LEU A 134 5.37 -9.93 29.66
C LEU A 134 3.98 -10.26 30.28
N GLY A 135 3.03 -10.75 29.48
CA GLY A 135 1.73 -11.20 29.98
C GLY A 135 0.66 -10.10 30.19
N LYS A 136 0.86 -8.90 29.63
CA LYS A 136 -0.18 -7.87 29.61
C LYS A 136 -1.46 -8.37 28.93
N LYS A 137 -2.60 -7.97 29.48
CA LYS A 137 -3.93 -8.22 28.91
C LYS A 137 -4.42 -6.97 28.21
N GLU A 138 -4.89 -7.15 26.99
CA GLU A 138 -5.68 -6.15 26.26
C GLU A 138 -7.16 -6.35 26.61
N VAL A 139 -7.86 -5.26 26.94
CA VAL A 139 -9.30 -5.27 27.19
C VAL A 139 -9.97 -4.58 26.02
N LEU A 140 -10.68 -5.36 25.20
CA LEU A 140 -11.54 -4.86 24.13
C LEU A 140 -12.90 -4.53 24.72
N SER A 141 -13.47 -3.39 24.34
CA SER A 141 -14.83 -3.03 24.72
C SER A 141 -15.67 -2.60 23.52
N ASP A 142 -16.98 -2.72 23.66
CA ASP A 142 -17.92 -2.10 22.73
C ASP A 142 -17.94 -0.57 22.91
N GLY A 143 -18.52 0.16 21.94
CA GLY A 143 -18.52 1.63 21.93
C GLY A 143 -19.19 2.27 23.16
N ASN A 144 -20.09 1.54 23.83
CA ASN A 144 -20.78 1.97 25.05
C ASN A 144 -20.10 1.46 26.33
N ASN A 145 -18.99 0.72 26.21
CA ASN A 145 -18.22 0.15 27.31
C ASN A 145 -19.00 -0.83 28.20
N THR A 146 -20.09 -1.39 27.68
CA THR A 146 -21.01 -2.32 28.33
C THR A 146 -20.50 -3.76 28.30
N ASN A 147 -19.82 -4.16 27.23
CA ASN A 147 -19.21 -5.48 27.11
C ASN A 147 -17.70 -5.37 27.07
N LYS A 148 -17.00 -6.21 27.82
CA LYS A 148 -15.54 -6.24 27.89
C LYS A 148 -15.00 -7.65 27.69
N VAL A 149 -14.06 -7.80 26.76
CA VAL A 149 -13.36 -9.06 26.50
C VAL A 149 -11.89 -8.84 26.78
N SER A 150 -11.31 -9.64 27.67
CA SER A 150 -9.87 -9.58 27.97
C SER A 150 -9.12 -10.68 27.22
N ARG A 151 -8.08 -10.32 26.48
CA ARG A 151 -7.18 -11.27 25.80
C ARG A 151 -5.72 -10.96 26.09
N LYS A 152 -4.84 -11.95 25.91
CA LYS A 152 -3.38 -11.74 26.03
C LYS A 152 -2.89 -10.86 24.88
N GLU A 153 -2.14 -9.81 25.21
CA GLU A 153 -1.59 -8.89 24.22
C GLU A 153 -0.48 -9.61 23.42
N THR A 154 -0.63 -9.68 22.11
CA THR A 154 0.39 -10.20 21.18
C THR A 154 0.61 -9.20 20.05
N PRO A 155 1.16 -8.01 20.36
CA PRO A 155 1.29 -6.95 19.38
C PRO A 155 2.29 -7.40 18.34
N PHE A 156 1.88 -7.28 17.10
CA PHE A 156 2.76 -7.35 15.96
C PHE A 156 3.26 -5.94 15.67
N ILE A 157 4.57 -5.77 15.53
CA ILE A 157 5.15 -4.50 15.12
C ILE A 157 5.90 -4.67 13.82
N ASN A 158 5.77 -3.70 12.93
CA ASN A 158 6.60 -3.62 11.73
C ASN A 158 7.99 -3.12 12.11
N ALA A 159 9.01 -3.83 11.62
CA ALA A 159 10.38 -3.38 11.70
C ALA A 159 11.14 -3.72 10.42
N VAL A 160 12.20 -2.97 10.14
CA VAL A 160 13.18 -3.31 9.11
C VAL A 160 14.12 -4.39 9.63
N TYR A 161 14.26 -5.47 8.87
CA TYR A 161 15.16 -6.58 9.14
C TYR A 161 16.26 -6.63 8.09
N GLU A 162 17.47 -6.98 8.54
CA GLU A 162 18.63 -7.26 7.72
C GLU A 162 18.84 -8.77 7.68
N VAL A 163 19.12 -9.28 6.48
CA VAL A 163 19.55 -10.63 6.20
C VAL A 163 20.95 -10.54 5.60
N LYS A 164 21.95 -11.05 6.34
CA LYS A 164 23.32 -11.14 5.82
C LYS A 164 23.53 -12.43 5.07
N GLY A 165 24.16 -12.32 3.90
CA GLY A 165 24.38 -13.43 2.97
C GLY A 165 23.24 -13.59 1.95
N ASN A 166 23.32 -14.66 1.15
CA ASN A 166 22.35 -14.88 0.08
C ASN A 166 21.00 -15.36 0.64
N PRO A 167 19.89 -14.61 0.51
CA PRO A 167 18.58 -14.99 1.04
C PRO A 167 18.00 -16.28 0.43
N LEU A 168 18.61 -16.78 -0.66
CA LEU A 168 18.25 -18.04 -1.29
C LEU A 168 18.91 -19.27 -0.64
N GLN A 169 19.85 -19.10 0.29
CA GLN A 169 20.55 -20.19 0.96
C GLN A 169 19.93 -20.53 2.33
N GLU A 170 20.15 -21.77 2.79
CA GLU A 170 19.59 -22.30 4.04
C GLU A 170 20.19 -21.72 5.32
N ASN A 171 21.37 -21.10 5.29
CA ASN A 171 22.01 -20.55 6.49
C ASN A 171 22.18 -19.04 6.37
N VAL A 172 21.12 -18.28 6.67
CA VAL A 172 21.17 -16.81 6.73
C VAL A 172 20.91 -16.32 8.15
N SER A 173 21.60 -15.27 8.55
CA SER A 173 21.33 -14.58 9.83
C SER A 173 20.33 -13.46 9.60
N ILE A 174 19.33 -13.36 10.49
CA ILE A 174 18.33 -12.29 10.44
C ILE A 174 18.38 -11.52 11.75
N LYS A 175 18.56 -10.20 11.65
CA LYS A 175 18.44 -9.29 12.80
C LYS A 175 17.55 -8.10 12.44
N ARG A 176 16.98 -7.47 13.46
CA ARG A 176 16.39 -6.14 13.27
C ARG A 176 17.50 -5.17 12.91
N ALA A 177 17.34 -4.44 11.81
CA ALA A 177 18.38 -3.55 11.30
C ALA A 177 18.49 -2.25 12.10
N ILE A 178 17.37 -1.77 12.66
CA ILE A 178 17.26 -0.44 13.27
C ILE A 178 16.66 -0.58 14.67
N SER A 179 17.33 0.01 15.66
CA SER A 179 16.75 0.19 16.98
C SER A 179 15.86 1.43 16.96
N VAL A 180 14.64 1.32 17.49
CA VAL A 180 13.72 2.44 17.62
C VAL A 180 13.08 2.47 19.00
N GLY A 181 12.60 3.65 19.38
CA GLY A 181 11.88 3.85 20.63
C GLY A 181 10.69 2.90 20.80
N LYS A 182 10.28 2.69 22.05
CA LYS A 182 9.18 1.78 22.38
C LYS A 182 7.88 2.18 21.66
N GLY A 183 7.24 1.22 21.01
CA GLY A 183 5.97 1.43 20.28
C GLY A 183 6.13 2.08 18.90
N MET A 184 7.36 2.38 18.48
CA MET A 184 7.65 2.82 17.13
C MET A 184 7.72 1.62 16.19
N GLU A 185 7.13 1.79 15.02
CA GLU A 185 7.21 0.88 13.90
C GLU A 185 8.07 1.48 12.80
N THR A 186 8.74 0.63 12.01
CA THR A 186 9.57 1.06 10.88
C THR A 186 9.32 0.18 9.66
N ALA A 187 9.36 0.79 8.48
CA ALA A 187 9.15 0.10 7.22
C ALA A 187 9.82 0.80 6.04
N ALA A 188 9.80 0.14 4.89
CA ALA A 188 10.18 0.66 3.59
C ALA A 188 11.59 1.30 3.58
N PRO A 189 12.65 0.52 3.86
CA PRO A 189 14.02 1.02 3.77
C PRO A 189 14.37 1.36 2.33
N SER A 190 14.97 2.53 2.14
CA SER A 190 15.53 2.94 0.86
C SER A 190 16.91 3.55 1.04
N PHE A 191 17.90 2.99 0.35
CA PHE A 191 19.31 3.32 0.57
C PHE A 191 19.78 4.41 -0.37
N HIS A 192 20.50 5.39 0.17
CA HIS A 192 21.24 6.32 -0.67
C HIS A 192 22.41 5.58 -1.31
N PRO A 193 22.72 5.80 -2.60
CA PRO A 193 23.83 5.13 -3.29
C PRO A 193 25.23 5.43 -2.72
N ASN A 194 25.36 6.36 -1.76
CA ASN A 194 26.64 6.61 -1.08
C ASN A 194 26.92 5.54 -0.02
N GLY A 195 25.96 4.65 0.27
CA GLY A 195 26.05 3.57 1.25
C GLY A 195 26.07 4.01 2.72
N LYS A 196 26.02 5.32 2.99
CA LYS A 196 26.19 5.91 4.33
C LYS A 196 24.88 6.27 5.01
N MET A 197 23.76 6.21 4.29
CA MET A 197 22.45 6.54 4.84
C MET A 197 21.33 5.77 4.14
N MET A 198 20.23 5.62 4.86
CA MET A 198 18.95 5.17 4.31
C MET A 198 17.81 6.05 4.80
N TYR A 199 16.67 5.92 4.14
CA TYR A 199 15.42 6.54 4.50
C TYR A 199 14.39 5.46 4.79
N ILE A 200 13.59 5.67 5.82
CA ILE A 200 12.55 4.73 6.26
C ILE A 200 11.25 5.48 6.52
N THR A 201 10.14 4.76 6.48
CA THR A 201 8.88 5.20 7.09
C THR A 201 8.86 4.79 8.56
N SER A 202 8.43 5.67 9.47
CA SER A 202 8.20 5.33 10.87
C SER A 202 6.94 6.01 11.43
N TRP A 203 6.28 5.32 12.36
CA TRP A 203 5.03 5.77 13.00
C TRP A 203 4.85 5.11 14.37
N THR A 204 3.87 5.60 15.13
CA THR A 204 3.29 4.92 16.29
C THR A 204 1.84 4.53 15.98
N ALA A 205 1.22 3.67 16.78
CA ALA A 205 -0.15 3.20 16.55
C ALA A 205 -1.20 4.32 16.37
N GLN A 206 -0.98 5.51 16.94
CA GLN A 206 -1.87 6.67 16.81
C GLN A 206 -1.22 7.87 16.08
N GLY A 207 0.01 7.71 15.58
CA GLY A 207 0.77 8.79 14.96
C GLY A 207 0.67 8.79 13.44
N ASN A 208 0.90 9.95 12.83
CA ASN A 208 1.11 10.03 11.38
C ASN A 208 2.39 9.28 10.99
N LYS A 209 2.38 8.70 9.79
CA LYS A 209 3.58 8.16 9.17
C LYS A 209 4.48 9.29 8.72
N LYS A 210 5.77 9.17 9.02
CA LYS A 210 6.78 10.15 8.64
C LYS A 210 8.01 9.46 8.07
N ILE A 211 8.79 10.19 7.28
CA ILE A 211 10.06 9.71 6.75
C ILE A 211 11.21 10.16 7.66
N TYR A 212 12.07 9.21 8.01
CA TYR A 212 13.28 9.43 8.79
C TYR A 212 14.51 9.05 7.98
N GLN A 213 15.61 9.77 8.19
CA GLN A 213 16.95 9.39 7.73
C GLN A 213 17.65 8.58 8.82
N VAL A 214 18.41 7.57 8.42
CA VAL A 214 19.21 6.73 9.30
C VAL A 214 20.63 6.65 8.75
N ASN A 215 21.60 7.09 9.52
CA ASN A 215 23.01 7.10 9.11
C ASN A 215 23.71 5.80 9.51
N ALA A 216 24.62 5.32 8.68
CA ALA A 216 25.49 4.20 9.01
C ALA A 216 26.47 4.60 10.12
N ILE A 217 26.75 3.67 11.03
CA ILE A 217 27.78 3.80 12.07
C ILE A 217 28.81 2.67 11.92
N SER A 218 29.88 2.70 12.71
CA SER A 218 30.94 1.69 12.66
C SER A 218 30.37 0.28 12.88
N GLY A 219 30.86 -0.72 12.12
CA GLY A 219 30.48 -2.12 12.32
C GLY A 219 29.31 -2.63 11.48
N SER A 220 28.87 -1.88 10.45
CA SER A 220 27.66 -2.18 9.64
C SER A 220 26.35 -2.06 10.41
N ASP A 221 26.35 -1.26 11.48
CA ASP A 221 25.14 -0.93 12.22
C ASP A 221 24.59 0.44 11.79
N TRP A 222 23.38 0.74 12.25
CA TRP A 222 22.63 1.95 11.92
C TRP A 222 22.41 2.81 13.17
N ALA A 223 22.57 4.12 13.03
CA ALA A 223 22.26 5.09 14.08
C ALA A 223 20.75 5.14 14.40
N ASP A 224 20.38 5.89 15.42
CA ASP A 224 18.97 6.21 15.67
C ASP A 224 18.38 7.04 14.52
N PRO A 225 17.12 6.80 14.12
CA PRO A 225 16.48 7.56 13.05
C PRO A 225 16.27 9.03 13.40
N VAL A 226 16.55 9.91 12.44
CA VAL A 226 16.34 11.36 12.53
C VAL A 226 15.20 11.78 11.61
N GLU A 227 14.18 12.44 12.15
CA GLU A 227 13.01 12.88 11.38
C GLU A 227 13.43 13.89 10.31
N LEU A 228 12.99 13.69 9.06
CA LEU A 228 13.21 14.70 8.03
C LEU A 228 12.37 15.95 8.27
N GLY A 229 12.87 17.10 7.83
CA GLY A 229 12.21 18.38 8.01
C GLY A 229 10.88 18.52 7.25
N THR A 230 10.26 19.69 7.39
CA THR A 230 8.91 20.00 6.86
C THR A 230 8.77 19.92 5.35
N GLN A 231 9.87 19.88 4.60
CA GLN A 231 9.89 19.58 3.17
C GLN A 231 9.28 18.20 2.88
N ILE A 232 9.52 17.24 3.78
CA ILE A 232 9.05 15.86 3.69
C ILE A 232 7.98 15.55 4.73
N ASN A 233 8.08 16.05 5.96
CA ASN A 233 7.08 15.75 7.00
C ASN A 233 6.23 16.98 7.33
N ILE A 234 5.18 17.21 6.53
CA ILE A 234 4.23 18.29 6.82
C ILE A 234 3.35 17.89 8.01
N LYS A 235 3.22 18.79 8.99
CA LYS A 235 2.43 18.57 10.20
C LYS A 235 0.97 18.22 9.86
N GLY A 236 0.47 17.11 10.43
CA GLY A 236 -0.90 16.64 10.25
C GLY A 236 -1.11 15.71 9.05
N PHE A 237 -0.09 15.53 8.21
CA PHE A 237 -0.12 14.70 7.02
C PHE A 237 0.86 13.54 7.15
N ASN A 238 0.62 12.50 6.37
CA ASN A 238 1.44 11.31 6.27
C ASN A 238 2.47 11.46 5.14
N SER A 239 3.65 10.89 5.36
CA SER A 239 4.68 10.69 4.34
C SER A 239 5.30 9.31 4.54
N GLN A 240 5.31 8.51 3.48
CA GLN A 240 5.62 7.08 3.56
C GLN A 240 6.30 6.55 2.29
N GLN A 241 6.85 5.35 2.40
CA GLN A 241 7.45 4.56 1.32
C GLN A 241 8.50 5.38 0.53
N PRO A 242 9.56 5.87 1.20
CA PRO A 242 10.61 6.60 0.51
C PRO A 242 11.32 5.70 -0.51
N PHE A 243 11.76 6.31 -1.60
CA PHE A 243 12.61 5.71 -2.62
C PHE A 243 13.67 6.70 -3.08
N VAL A 244 14.93 6.41 -2.79
CA VAL A 244 16.08 7.15 -3.33
C VAL A 244 16.47 6.57 -4.69
N THR A 245 16.60 7.44 -5.69
CA THR A 245 17.05 7.03 -7.02
C THR A 245 18.49 6.52 -6.99
N LYS A 246 18.82 5.57 -7.87
CA LYS A 246 20.16 4.95 -7.90
C LYS A 246 21.31 5.93 -8.18
N ASP A 247 21.01 7.08 -8.78
CA ASP A 247 21.98 8.17 -8.99
C ASP A 247 22.04 9.16 -7.80
N GLY A 248 21.21 8.97 -6.78
CA GLY A 248 21.22 9.73 -5.53
C GLY A 248 20.66 11.15 -5.66
N LYS A 249 20.03 11.48 -6.79
CA LYS A 249 19.57 12.84 -7.10
C LYS A 249 18.17 13.14 -6.62
N TYR A 250 17.35 12.12 -6.39
CA TYR A 250 15.96 12.31 -5.99
C TYR A 250 15.55 11.35 -4.88
N LEU A 251 14.72 11.87 -3.96
CA LEU A 251 13.94 11.09 -3.04
C LEU A 251 12.47 11.20 -3.47
N ILE A 252 11.88 10.07 -3.87
CA ILE A 252 10.47 9.92 -4.22
C ILE A 252 9.73 9.35 -3.01
N PHE A 253 8.52 9.79 -2.74
CA PHE A 253 7.73 9.30 -1.60
C PHE A 253 6.23 9.48 -1.85
N SER A 254 5.41 8.78 -1.08
CA SER A 254 3.95 8.91 -1.12
C SER A 254 3.45 9.77 0.06
N SER A 255 2.52 10.68 -0.19
CA SER A 255 1.99 11.60 0.83
C SER A 255 0.58 12.09 0.51
N ASP A 256 -0.25 12.25 1.55
CA ASP A 256 -1.59 12.85 1.52
C ASP A 256 -1.57 14.37 1.79
N ARG A 257 -0.41 15.00 1.57
CA ARG A 257 -0.20 16.44 1.80
C ARG A 257 -1.04 17.34 0.89
N PRO A 258 -1.27 18.62 1.28
CA PRO A 258 -1.94 19.59 0.44
C PRO A 258 -1.21 19.85 -0.89
N GLY A 259 -1.96 20.20 -1.93
CA GLY A 259 -1.44 20.38 -3.29
C GLY A 259 -1.39 19.08 -4.10
N GLY A 260 -1.93 18.00 -3.54
CA GLY A 260 -2.15 16.73 -4.20
C GLY A 260 -3.33 16.70 -5.18
N ILE A 261 -3.45 15.59 -5.90
CA ILE A 261 -4.50 15.27 -6.86
C ILE A 261 -5.48 14.26 -6.26
N GLY A 262 -4.97 13.21 -5.63
CA GLY A 262 -5.75 12.11 -5.06
C GLY A 262 -5.73 12.09 -3.54
N LYS A 263 -5.80 10.88 -2.99
CA LYS A 263 -5.68 10.62 -1.55
C LYS A 263 -4.21 10.66 -1.16
N PHE A 264 -3.46 9.65 -1.55
CA PHE A 264 -2.01 9.62 -1.46
C PHE A 264 -1.44 9.81 -2.86
N ASP A 265 -0.54 10.77 -3.02
CA ASP A 265 0.14 11.01 -4.28
C ASP A 265 1.62 10.70 -4.18
N LEU A 266 2.26 10.45 -5.31
CA LEU A 266 3.70 10.46 -5.45
C LEU A 266 4.23 11.90 -5.58
N TRP A 267 5.24 12.17 -4.77
CA TRP A 267 6.01 13.41 -4.71
C TRP A 267 7.49 13.07 -4.84
N TYR A 268 8.28 14.03 -5.32
CA TYR A 268 9.74 13.90 -5.33
C TYR A 268 10.40 15.18 -4.85
N CYS A 269 11.61 15.08 -4.30
CA CYS A 269 12.46 16.22 -4.01
C CYS A 269 13.88 15.99 -4.55
N PRO A 270 14.61 17.05 -4.93
CA PRO A 270 16.05 16.96 -5.13
C PRO A 270 16.73 16.50 -3.85
N LEU A 271 17.61 15.51 -3.96
CA LEU A 271 18.41 14.95 -2.88
C LEU A 271 19.87 15.31 -3.11
N ARG A 272 20.52 15.84 -2.08
CA ARG A 272 21.95 16.18 -2.12
C ARG A 272 22.79 15.04 -1.52
N PRO A 273 24.09 14.95 -1.87
CA PRO A 273 24.97 13.89 -1.36
C PRO A 273 25.12 13.83 0.17
N ASP A 274 24.85 14.94 0.86
CA ASP A 274 24.85 15.04 2.33
C ASP A 274 23.54 14.56 2.99
N GLY A 275 22.56 14.15 2.19
CA GLY A 275 21.24 13.70 2.62
C GLY A 275 20.21 14.82 2.75
N SER A 276 20.60 16.09 2.55
CA SER A 276 19.67 17.21 2.60
C SER A 276 18.74 17.21 1.38
N VAL A 277 17.48 17.55 1.63
CA VAL A 277 16.41 17.53 0.62
C VAL A 277 16.02 18.94 0.19
N GLY A 278 15.63 19.08 -1.08
CA GLY A 278 14.98 20.26 -1.61
C GLY A 278 13.48 20.30 -1.32
N GLN A 279 12.79 21.24 -1.96
CA GLN A 279 11.33 21.32 -1.93
C GLN A 279 10.70 20.11 -2.61
N ALA A 280 9.60 19.60 -2.05
CA ALA A 280 8.84 18.51 -2.64
C ALA A 280 7.94 19.03 -3.76
N ILE A 281 7.89 18.28 -4.86
CA ILE A 281 7.14 18.57 -6.08
C ILE A 281 6.22 17.39 -6.36
N ASN A 282 4.93 17.66 -6.63
CA ASN A 282 3.95 16.63 -6.99
C ASN A 282 4.30 16.07 -8.39
N MET A 283 4.23 14.75 -8.57
CA MET A 283 4.57 14.12 -9.86
C MET A 283 3.52 14.33 -10.97
N GLY A 284 2.45 15.08 -10.69
CA GLY A 284 1.46 15.53 -11.65
C GLY A 284 0.41 14.48 -12.00
N LYS A 285 -0.65 14.92 -12.69
CA LYS A 285 -1.85 14.13 -13.03
C LYS A 285 -1.61 12.95 -13.98
N THR A 286 -0.47 12.93 -14.66
CA THR A 286 -0.11 11.78 -15.49
C THR A 286 0.23 10.60 -14.60
N ILE A 287 0.96 10.82 -13.50
CA ILE A 287 1.38 9.79 -12.55
C ILE A 287 0.33 9.56 -11.47
N ASN A 288 -0.14 10.63 -10.84
CA ASN A 288 -1.10 10.56 -9.74
C ASN A 288 -2.54 10.44 -10.24
N SER A 289 -3.29 9.59 -9.57
CA SER A 289 -4.71 9.30 -9.79
C SER A 289 -5.59 10.06 -8.79
N ALA A 290 -6.90 9.84 -8.85
CA ALA A 290 -7.82 10.39 -7.84
C ALA A 290 -7.84 9.59 -6.52
N GLU A 291 -7.19 8.41 -6.48
CA GLU A 291 -7.17 7.53 -5.32
C GLU A 291 -5.75 7.49 -4.70
N ASP A 292 -5.24 6.33 -4.30
CA ASP A 292 -3.92 6.18 -3.68
C ASP A 292 -2.87 5.74 -4.70
N ASP A 293 -1.76 6.47 -4.76
CA ASP A 293 -0.56 6.18 -5.54
C ASP A 293 0.67 6.10 -4.61
N GLN A 294 1.35 4.95 -4.64
CA GLN A 294 2.19 4.47 -3.55
C GLN A 294 3.38 3.63 -4.04
N ALA A 295 4.32 3.35 -3.12
CA ALA A 295 5.45 2.43 -3.31
C ALA A 295 6.28 2.66 -4.60
N PRO A 296 6.86 3.86 -4.79
CA PRO A 296 7.58 4.18 -6.02
C PRO A 296 8.91 3.42 -6.13
N TYR A 297 9.28 3.13 -7.38
CA TYR A 297 10.60 2.66 -7.80
C TYR A 297 10.96 3.33 -9.12
N TYR A 298 12.12 3.96 -9.19
CA TYR A 298 12.59 4.61 -10.42
C TYR A 298 13.97 4.11 -10.83
N ASN A 299 14.09 3.74 -12.10
CA ASN A 299 15.36 3.37 -12.71
C ASN A 299 15.86 4.50 -13.64
N PRO A 300 16.90 5.26 -13.23
CA PRO A 300 17.43 6.37 -14.02
C PRO A 300 18.19 5.93 -15.28
N LEU A 301 18.53 4.64 -15.43
CA LEU A 301 19.17 4.14 -16.65
C LEU A 301 18.16 3.90 -17.77
N THR A 302 16.93 3.54 -17.42
CA THR A 302 15.85 3.25 -18.38
C THR A 302 14.79 4.34 -18.41
N ASN A 303 14.89 5.32 -17.52
CA ASN A 303 13.89 6.36 -17.27
C ASN A 303 12.50 5.76 -16.99
N LYS A 304 12.44 4.68 -16.22
CA LYS A 304 11.18 3.98 -15.90
C LYS A 304 10.83 4.13 -14.43
N LEU A 305 9.63 4.64 -14.17
CA LEU A 305 8.95 4.61 -12.89
C LEU A 305 8.04 3.39 -12.85
N ILE A 306 8.13 2.61 -11.77
CA ILE A 306 7.15 1.59 -11.38
C ILE A 306 6.57 2.02 -10.05
N TYR A 307 5.25 1.93 -9.90
CA TYR A 307 4.56 2.29 -8.65
C TYR A 307 3.25 1.55 -8.56
N SER A 308 2.64 1.56 -7.38
CA SER A 308 1.33 0.95 -7.14
C SER A 308 0.23 2.00 -7.14
N SER A 309 -0.89 1.72 -7.80
CA SER A 309 -2.07 2.61 -7.81
C SER A 309 -3.36 1.80 -7.66
N ASN A 310 -4.33 2.35 -6.94
CA ASN A 310 -5.69 1.80 -6.86
C ASN A 310 -6.75 2.69 -7.54
N GLY A 311 -6.33 3.71 -8.29
CA GLY A 311 -7.21 4.67 -8.97
C GLY A 311 -7.24 4.53 -10.49
N ARG A 312 -6.77 3.40 -11.04
CA ARG A 312 -6.55 3.20 -12.49
C ARG A 312 -7.13 1.87 -12.95
N VAL A 313 -7.29 1.73 -14.28
CA VAL A 313 -7.79 0.49 -14.91
C VAL A 313 -6.82 -0.65 -14.62
N GLY A 314 -7.34 -1.73 -14.04
CA GLY A 314 -6.51 -2.83 -13.59
C GLY A 314 -7.28 -4.06 -13.10
N LEU A 315 -6.64 -4.90 -12.31
CA LEU A 315 -7.21 -6.13 -11.74
C LEU A 315 -7.92 -5.86 -10.40
N GLY A 316 -7.64 -4.71 -9.78
CA GLY A 316 -8.36 -4.18 -8.63
C GLY A 316 -7.51 -4.03 -7.38
N GLY A 317 -7.96 -3.17 -6.46
CA GLY A 317 -7.09 -2.77 -5.35
C GLY A 317 -5.84 -2.08 -5.89
N PHE A 318 -4.67 -2.37 -5.32
CA PHE A 318 -3.40 -1.84 -5.85
C PHE A 318 -2.81 -2.77 -6.90
N ASP A 319 -2.59 -2.25 -8.10
CA ASP A 319 -1.80 -2.91 -9.16
C ASP A 319 -0.53 -2.12 -9.45
N PHE A 320 0.44 -2.74 -10.14
CA PHE A 320 1.63 -2.03 -10.61
C PHE A 320 1.44 -1.35 -11.96
N TYR A 321 1.93 -0.13 -12.04
CA TYR A 321 1.95 0.68 -13.24
C TYR A 321 3.38 1.09 -13.58
N GLU A 322 3.71 1.05 -14.86
CA GLU A 322 4.97 1.56 -15.40
C GLU A 322 4.72 2.83 -16.21
N SER A 323 5.53 3.87 -15.99
CA SER A 323 5.58 5.07 -16.83
C SER A 323 7.03 5.40 -17.17
N LYS A 324 7.27 5.92 -18.38
CA LYS A 324 8.59 6.36 -18.82
C LYS A 324 8.68 7.88 -18.72
N GLY A 325 9.76 8.40 -18.14
CA GLY A 325 9.97 9.83 -17.92
C GLY A 325 11.20 10.16 -17.08
N ASP A 326 11.48 11.45 -16.94
CA ASP A 326 12.66 12.00 -16.25
C ASP A 326 12.29 13.13 -15.28
N PHE A 327 11.10 13.03 -14.66
CA PHE A 327 10.52 14.02 -13.76
C PHE A 327 10.08 15.34 -14.41
N THR A 328 10.38 15.56 -15.71
CA THR A 328 9.82 16.69 -16.47
C THR A 328 8.52 16.29 -17.16
N ASP A 329 8.58 15.20 -17.92
CA ASP A 329 7.46 14.61 -18.64
C ASP A 329 7.36 13.11 -18.36
N TRP A 330 6.13 12.59 -18.41
CA TRP A 330 5.81 11.19 -18.20
C TRP A 330 4.89 10.68 -19.31
N THR A 331 5.09 9.45 -19.75
CA THR A 331 4.10 8.75 -20.58
C THR A 331 2.90 8.32 -19.74
N ASP A 332 1.77 8.06 -20.38
CA ASP A 332 0.62 7.48 -19.70
C ASP A 332 1.02 6.15 -19.01
N PRO A 333 0.71 5.97 -17.72
CA PRO A 333 1.07 4.76 -17.00
C PRO A 333 0.36 3.53 -17.56
N ARG A 334 1.12 2.46 -17.81
CA ARG A 334 0.60 1.18 -18.27
C ARG A 334 0.55 0.20 -17.10
N ASN A 335 -0.59 -0.42 -16.86
CA ASN A 335 -0.70 -1.56 -15.93
C ASN A 335 0.24 -2.69 -16.37
N LEU A 336 0.96 -3.31 -15.44
CA LEU A 336 1.91 -4.39 -15.75
C LEU A 336 1.25 -5.76 -15.98
N GLY A 337 -0.05 -5.86 -15.71
CA GLY A 337 -0.90 -7.00 -16.00
C GLY A 337 -0.68 -8.18 -15.05
N TYR A 338 -1.50 -9.21 -15.17
CA TYR A 338 -1.34 -10.42 -14.37
C TYR A 338 -0.04 -11.14 -14.79
N PRO A 339 0.86 -11.53 -13.88
CA PRO A 339 0.77 -11.70 -12.42
C PRO A 339 1.51 -10.63 -11.59
N PHE A 340 1.76 -9.46 -12.19
CA PHE A 340 2.62 -8.43 -11.62
C PHE A 340 1.88 -7.60 -10.59
#